data_AF-A0A3D4B446-F1
#
_entry.id   AF-A0A3D4B446-F1
#
_cell.length_a   1.000
_cell.length_b   1.000
_cell.length_c   1.000
_cell.angle_alpha   90.00
_cell.angle_beta   90.00
_cell.angle_gamma   90.00
#
_symmetry.space_group_name_H-M   'P 1'
#
loop_
_entity.id
_entity.type
_entity.pdbx_description
1 polymer ?
#
loop_
_entity_poly.entity_id
_entity_poly.type
_entity_poly.pdbx_seq_one_letter_code
_entity_poly.pdbx_strand_id
1 'polypeptide(L)'
;MVRDWNIFLAEYPLALTPFLMRPGYPNDYDETYEGAKDLFDSAIYSFGLNYIGFPAGNIPMALVNNLPSGVQIVGRKFREDLILDAMQVIEDKVGVMCEKLWAREG
;
A
#
# COMPACT_ATOMS: atom_id res chain seq x y z
N MET A 1 18.50 -7.96 -6.30
CA MET A 1 17.14 -7.57 -5.90
C MET A 1 16.28 -8.75 -5.44
N VAL A 2 15.82 -9.68 -6.30
CA VAL A 2 14.96 -10.81 -5.85
C VAL A 2 15.61 -11.66 -4.76
N ARG A 3 16.91 -11.97 -4.91
CA ARG A 3 17.69 -12.70 -3.89
C ARG A 3 17.71 -11.97 -2.56
N ASP A 4 17.96 -10.66 -2.59
CA ASP A 4 18.08 -9.84 -1.37
C ASP A 4 16.74 -9.74 -0.65
N TRP A 5 15.64 -9.60 -1.39
CA TRP A 5 14.27 -9.67 -0.84
C TRP A 5 13.93 -11.03 -0.26
N ASN A 6 14.38 -12.14 -0.87
CA ASN A 6 14.19 -13.46 -0.29
C ASN A 6 14.95 -13.63 1.03
N ILE A 7 16.18 -13.12 1.13
CA ILE A 7 16.96 -13.16 2.37
C ILE A 7 16.28 -12.29 3.44
N PHE A 8 15.90 -11.07 3.08
CA PHE A 8 15.21 -10.14 3.97
C PHE A 8 13.89 -10.72 4.49
N LEU A 9 13.04 -11.26 3.60
CA LEU A 9 11.74 -11.83 3.98
C LEU A 9 11.85 -13.21 4.65
N ALA A 10 13.01 -13.85 4.61
CA ALA A 10 13.27 -15.04 5.43
C ALA A 10 13.47 -14.68 6.91
N GLU A 11 14.07 -13.52 7.19
CA GLU A 11 14.24 -12.98 8.55
C GLU A 11 13.00 -12.21 9.03
N TYR A 12 12.40 -11.40 8.16
CA TYR A 12 11.22 -10.57 8.42
C TYR A 12 10.07 -11.00 7.50
N PRO A 13 9.20 -11.94 7.90
CA PRO A 13 8.19 -12.53 7.02
C PRO A 13 7.20 -11.55 6.38
N LEU A 14 7.07 -10.36 6.97
CA LEU A 14 6.23 -9.26 6.52
C LEU A 14 7.03 -7.96 6.53
N ALA A 15 6.86 -7.16 5.49
CA ALA A 15 7.41 -5.81 5.38
C ALA A 15 6.28 -4.80 5.20
N LEU A 16 6.24 -3.78 6.06
CA LEU A 16 5.29 -2.68 5.95
C LEU A 16 5.91 -1.57 5.11
N THR A 17 5.21 -1.15 4.06
CA THR A 17 5.60 -0.07 3.16
C THR A 17 4.44 0.91 2.99
N PRO A 18 4.71 2.18 2.68
CA PRO A 18 3.65 3.04 2.15
C PRO A 18 3.25 2.56 0.75
N PHE A 19 1.98 2.69 0.38
CA PHE A 19 1.55 2.42 -1.01
C PHE A 19 2.04 3.50 -1.99
N LEU A 20 1.98 4.75 -1.54
CA LEU A 20 2.59 5.92 -2.19
C LEU A 20 3.51 6.61 -1.15
N MET A 21 4.70 7.02 -1.57
CA MET A 21 5.68 7.73 -0.71
C MET A 21 5.26 9.15 -0.31
N ARG A 22 4.00 9.52 -0.54
CA ARG A 22 3.36 10.78 -0.15
C ARG A 22 1.85 10.58 -0.01
N PRO A 23 1.14 11.56 0.59
CA PRO A 23 -0.32 11.55 0.62
C PRO A 23 -0.93 11.47 -0.79
N GLY A 24 -2.19 11.03 -0.85
CA GLY A 24 -2.93 10.85 -2.09
C GLY A 24 -3.00 12.11 -2.97
N TYR A 25 -3.32 11.87 -4.24
CA TYR A 25 -3.39 12.91 -5.25
C TYR A 25 -4.81 13.44 -5.40
N PRO A 26 -4.98 14.74 -5.75
CA PRO A 26 -6.25 15.20 -6.27
C PRO A 26 -6.55 14.55 -7.62
N ASN A 27 -7.80 14.62 -8.06
CA ASN A 27 -8.18 14.20 -9.40
C ASN A 27 -7.37 14.97 -10.46
N ASP A 28 -7.12 14.31 -11.58
CA ASP A 28 -6.46 14.88 -12.77
C ASP A 28 -5.02 15.39 -12.54
N TYR A 29 -4.37 14.95 -11.45
CA TYR A 29 -2.99 15.36 -11.14
C TYR A 29 -1.96 14.89 -12.19
N ASP A 30 -2.23 13.79 -12.87
CA ASP A 30 -1.33 13.12 -13.82
C ASP A 30 -1.50 13.57 -15.28
N GLU A 31 -2.26 14.64 -15.55
CA GLU A 31 -2.44 15.19 -16.91
C GLU A 31 -1.19 15.87 -17.50
N THR A 32 -0.19 16.16 -16.65
CA THR A 32 1.09 16.75 -17.04
C THR A 32 2.22 15.75 -16.88
N TYR A 33 3.33 15.97 -17.61
CA TYR A 33 4.53 15.13 -17.44
C TYR A 33 5.05 15.17 -16.00
N GLU A 34 5.09 16.35 -15.39
CA GLU A 34 5.56 16.56 -14.02
C GLU A 34 4.66 15.84 -13.01
N GLY A 35 3.34 15.93 -13.19
CA GLY A 35 2.36 15.26 -12.34
C GLY A 35 2.44 13.73 -12.46
N ALA A 36 2.50 13.22 -13.69
CA ALA A 36 2.69 11.80 -13.94
C ALA A 36 4.03 11.30 -13.37
N LYS A 37 5.12 12.06 -13.58
CA LYS A 37 6.44 11.71 -13.05
C LYS A 37 6.40 11.61 -11.53
N ASP A 38 5.83 12.59 -10.84
CA ASP A 38 5.72 12.58 -9.38
C ASP A 38 4.87 11.40 -8.87
N LEU A 39 3.76 11.10 -9.55
CA LEU A 39 2.94 9.90 -9.27
C LEU A 39 3.78 8.62 -9.35
N PHE A 40 4.53 8.43 -10.44
CA PHE A 40 5.40 7.27 -10.60
C PHE A 40 6.56 7.26 -9.60
N ASP A 41 7.21 8.39 -9.33
CA ASP A 41 8.29 8.46 -8.34
C ASP A 41 7.76 8.05 -6.94
N SER A 42 6.52 8.42 -6.61
CA SER A 42 5.91 8.06 -5.32
C SER A 42 5.50 6.58 -5.21
N ALA A 43 5.23 5.92 -6.33
CA ALA A 43 4.64 4.58 -6.38
C ALA A 43 5.66 3.44 -6.40
N ILE A 44 6.93 3.71 -6.05
CA ILE A 44 8.04 2.76 -6.16
C ILE A 44 7.77 1.38 -5.52
N TYR A 45 7.09 1.34 -4.38
CA TYR A 45 6.69 0.08 -3.74
C TYR A 45 5.51 -0.59 -4.45
N SER A 46 4.51 0.20 -4.86
CA SER A 46 3.32 -0.28 -5.55
C SER A 46 3.65 -1.02 -6.84
N PHE A 47 4.45 -0.43 -7.74
CA PHE A 47 4.82 -1.10 -9.00
C PHE A 47 6.11 -1.91 -8.89
N GLY A 48 7.06 -1.52 -8.03
CA GLY A 48 8.36 -2.18 -7.95
C GLY A 48 8.26 -3.66 -7.56
N LEU A 49 7.29 -4.00 -6.71
CA LEU A 49 7.01 -5.37 -6.30
C LEU A 49 6.51 -6.25 -7.45
N ASN A 50 5.78 -5.67 -8.42
CA ASN A 50 5.28 -6.40 -9.59
C ASN A 50 6.44 -6.97 -10.42
N TYR A 51 7.57 -6.27 -10.49
CA TYR A 51 8.76 -6.72 -11.24
C TYR A 51 9.51 -7.87 -10.56
N ILE A 52 9.35 -8.07 -9.26
CA ILE A 52 10.02 -9.13 -8.49
C ILE A 52 9.09 -10.29 -8.09
N GLY A 53 7.79 -10.12 -8.31
CA GLY A 53 6.78 -11.16 -8.14
C GLY A 53 6.59 -11.62 -6.70
N PHE A 54 6.71 -10.69 -5.75
CA PHE A 54 6.34 -10.94 -4.36
C PHE A 54 4.89 -10.50 -4.13
N PRO A 55 4.11 -11.27 -3.34
CA PRO A 55 2.76 -10.87 -3.01
C PRO A 55 2.76 -9.66 -2.08
N ALA A 56 1.79 -8.78 -2.27
CA ALA A 56 1.55 -7.64 -1.42
C ALA A 56 0.06 -7.35 -1.31
N GLY A 57 -0.37 -6.98 -0.10
CA GLY A 57 -1.73 -6.52 0.18
C GLY A 57 -1.72 -5.04 0.51
N ASN A 58 -2.75 -4.30 0.09
CA ASN A 58 -2.89 -2.87 0.40
C ASN A 58 -4.16 -2.67 1.22
N ILE A 59 -4.05 -1.95 2.34
CA ILE A 59 -5.16 -1.71 3.28
C ILE A 59 -5.26 -0.21 3.61
N PRO A 60 -6.45 0.40 3.54
CA PRO A 60 -6.66 1.76 4.03
C PRO A 60 -6.40 1.85 5.54
N MET A 61 -5.68 2.89 5.97
CA MET A 61 -5.31 3.07 7.38
C MET A 61 -5.91 4.35 7.97
N ALA A 62 -5.89 5.44 7.20
CA ALA A 62 -6.34 6.75 7.67
C ALA A 62 -6.74 7.67 6.52
N LEU A 63 -7.18 8.87 6.87
CA LEU A 63 -7.26 9.98 5.94
C LEU A 63 -6.09 10.91 6.20
N VAL A 64 -5.39 11.29 5.14
CA VAL A 64 -4.32 12.28 5.17
C VAL A 64 -4.71 13.39 4.21
N ASN A 65 -4.81 14.62 4.71
CA ASN A 65 -5.32 15.76 3.95
C ASN A 65 -6.71 15.50 3.33
N ASN A 66 -7.59 14.87 4.11
CA ASN A 66 -8.95 14.44 3.69
C ASN A 66 -8.99 13.41 2.55
N LEU A 67 -7.87 12.83 2.14
CA LEU A 67 -7.81 11.77 1.13
C LEU A 67 -7.49 10.42 1.79
N PRO A 68 -8.09 9.30 1.33
CA PRO A 68 -7.75 7.95 1.79
C PRO A 68 -6.26 7.67 1.62
N SER A 69 -5.62 7.21 2.69
CA SER A 69 -4.23 6.78 2.71
C SER A 69 -4.14 5.35 3.23
N GLY A 70 -3.40 4.53 2.51
CA GLY A 70 -3.21 3.12 2.79
C GLY A 70 -1.75 2.75 2.97
N VAL A 71 -1.55 1.62 3.62
CA VAL A 71 -0.25 0.96 3.74
C VAL A 71 -0.28 -0.34 2.95
N GLN A 72 0.89 -0.72 2.44
CA GLN A 72 1.11 -1.97 1.75
C GLN A 72 1.89 -2.92 2.66
N ILE A 73 1.50 -4.18 2.69
CA ILE A 73 2.19 -5.26 3.40
C ILE A 73 2.72 -6.23 2.36
N VAL A 74 4.03 -6.42 2.32
CA VAL A 74 4.72 -7.34 1.42
C VAL A 74 5.07 -8.60 2.18
N GLY A 75 4.82 -9.76 1.58
CA GLY A 75 5.14 -11.05 2.18
C GLY A 75 6.00 -11.93 1.28
N ARG A 76 6.38 -13.09 1.80
CA ARG A 76 7.03 -14.15 1.01
C ARG A 76 6.09 -14.68 -0.06
N LYS A 77 6.66 -15.18 -1.15
CA LYS A 77 5.91 -15.87 -2.21
C LYS A 77 5.09 -17.01 -1.62
N PHE A 78 3.83 -17.13 -2.05
CA PHE A 78 2.88 -18.16 -1.62
C PHE A 78 2.49 -18.09 -0.13
N ARG A 79 2.69 -16.93 0.52
CA ARG A 79 2.30 -16.67 1.91
C ARG A 79 1.34 -15.48 2.03
N GLU A 80 0.38 -15.42 1.11
CA GLU A 80 -0.72 -14.47 1.12
C GLU A 80 -1.56 -14.59 2.41
N ASP A 81 -1.56 -15.78 3.05
CA ASP A 81 -2.16 -16.02 4.36
C ASP A 81 -1.65 -15.01 5.42
N LEU A 82 -0.32 -14.86 5.54
CA LEU A 82 0.27 -13.95 6.52
C LEU A 82 -0.02 -12.47 6.22
N ILE A 83 -0.12 -12.14 4.93
CA ILE A 83 -0.45 -10.77 4.49
C ILE A 83 -1.88 -10.44 4.88
N LEU A 84 -2.82 -11.35 4.59
CA LEU A 84 -4.23 -11.18 4.92
C LEU A 84 -4.46 -11.13 6.44
N ASP A 85 -3.80 -12.00 7.22
CA ASP A 85 -3.85 -11.95 8.69
C ASP A 85 -3.38 -10.59 9.22
N ALA A 86 -2.28 -10.07 8.68
CA ALA A 86 -1.76 -8.77 9.09
C ALA A 86 -2.67 -7.60 8.68
N MET A 87 -3.28 -7.68 7.49
CA MET A 87 -4.28 -6.69 7.05
C MET A 87 -5.51 -6.71 7.96
N GLN A 88 -6.00 -7.88 8.36
CA GLN A 88 -7.12 -8.01 9.29
C GLN A 88 -6.81 -7.34 10.63
N VAL A 89 -5.61 -7.56 11.19
CA VAL A 89 -5.19 -6.91 12.44
C VAL A 89 -5.16 -5.38 12.32
N ILE A 90 -4.82 -4.84 11.16
CA ILE A 90 -4.86 -3.40 10.91
C ILE A 90 -6.32 -2.93 10.80
N GLU A 91 -7.12 -3.61 9.99
CA GLU A 91 -8.54 -3.28 9.79
C GLU A 91 -9.32 -3.32 11.11
N ASP A 92 -9.12 -4.33 11.96
CA ASP A 92 -9.76 -4.43 13.28
C ASP A 92 -9.45 -3.22 14.17
N LYS A 93 -8.26 -2.61 14.01
CA LYS A 93 -7.84 -1.44 14.77
C LYS A 93 -8.35 -0.13 14.19
N VAL A 94 -8.36 0.00 12.86
CA VAL A 94 -8.67 1.26 12.19
C VAL A 94 -10.10 1.33 11.68
N GLY A 95 -10.82 0.22 11.64
CA GLY A 95 -12.15 0.07 11.05
C GLY A 95 -12.16 0.15 9.52
N VAL A 96 -13.34 -0.03 8.93
CA VAL A 96 -13.54 -0.05 7.49
C VAL A 96 -13.65 1.37 6.93
N MET A 97 -12.69 1.79 6.09
CA MET A 97 -12.65 3.15 5.54
C MET A 97 -13.88 3.49 4.70
N CYS A 98 -14.43 2.52 3.97
CA CYS A 98 -15.62 2.73 3.14
C CYS A 98 -16.84 3.18 3.97
N GLU A 99 -17.06 2.53 5.12
CA GLU A 99 -18.14 2.90 6.05
C GLU A 99 -17.95 4.33 6.58
N LYS A 100 -16.71 4.71 6.92
CA LYS A 100 -16.37 6.06 7.39
C LYS A 100 -16.57 7.13 6.33
N LEU A 101 -16.36 6.82 5.06
CA LEU A 101 -16.55 7.75 3.95
C LEU A 101 -18.05 7.95 3.68
N TRP A 102 -18.82 6.87 3.57
CA TRP A 102 -20.26 6.95 3.33
C TRP A 102 -21.03 7.64 4.47
N ALA A 103 -20.59 7.46 5.71
CA ALA A 103 -21.18 8.17 6.85
C ALA A 103 -21.02 9.71 6.78
N ARG A 104 -20.20 10.25 5.86
CA ARG A 104 -20.04 11.71 5.65
C ARG A 104 -20.97 12.28 4.59
N GLU A 105 -21.52 11.42 3.73
CA GLU A 105 -22.37 11.83 2.61
C GLU A 105 -23.85 11.90 2.99
N GLY A 106 -24.23 11.40 4.16
CA GLY A 106 -25.58 11.53 4.75
C GLY A 106 -25.69 12.71 5.72
#